data_AF-A0A1C7E9A5-F1
#
_entry.id   AF-A0A1C7E9A5-F1
#
_cell.length_a   1.000
_cell.length_b   1.000
_cell.length_c   1.000
_cell.angle_alpha   90.00
_cell.angle_beta   90.00
_cell.angle_gamma   90.00
#
_symmetry.space_group_name_H-M   'P 1'
#
loop_
_entity.id
_entity.type
_entity.pdbx_description
1 polymer ?
#
loop_
_entity_poly.entity_id
_entity_poly.type
_entity_poly.pdbx_seq_one_letter_code
_entity_poly.pdbx_strand_id
1 'polypeptide(L)' 'MDIHIFFKKNHDEGGDFYYLGQASPDQHSIQQSLMKDKSHRDTPVVQMDMKLKNSVEQKLYRYLVESF' A
#
# COMPACT_ATOMS: atom_id res chain seq x y z
N MET A 1 -2.70 13.98 12.23
CA MET A 1 -1.64 13.69 11.26
C MET A 1 -2.33 13.10 10.05
N ASP A 2 -2.02 13.61 8.86
CA ASP A 2 -2.64 13.16 7.62
C ASP A 2 -1.65 12.23 6.89
N ILE A 3 -2.09 11.01 6.58
CA ILE A 3 -1.29 10.04 5.83
C ILE A 3 -1.80 10.04 4.40
N HIS A 4 -0.89 10.23 3.44
CA HIS A 4 -1.18 10.31 2.01
C HIS A 4 -0.58 9.09 1.29
N ILE A 5 -1.37 8.42 0.46
CA ILE A 5 -0.98 7.17 -0.19
C ILE A 5 -0.62 7.42 -1.66
N PHE A 6 0.57 6.94 -2.04
CA PHE A 6 1.09 6.94 -3.41
C PHE A 6 1.38 5.50 -3.83
N PHE A 7 0.92 5.09 -5.00
CA PHE A 7 1.09 3.72 -5.52
C PHE A 7 1.91 3.72 -6.81
N LYS A 8 2.75 2.69 -6.99
CA LYS A 8 3.51 2.43 -8.22
C LYS A 8 3.39 0.95 -8.60
N LYS A 9 3.06 0.67 -9.87
CA LYS A 9 3.03 -0.69 -10.42
C LYS A 9 4.46 -1.11 -10.83
N ASN A 10 4.83 -2.37 -10.56
CA ASN A 10 6.21 -2.83 -10.69
C ASN A 10 6.70 -3.10 -12.13
N HIS A 11 5.83 -3.15 -13.15
CA HIS A 11 6.18 -3.77 -14.44
C HIS A 11 6.24 -2.86 -15.69
N ASP A 12 6.05 -1.54 -15.62
CA ASP A 12 6.15 -0.72 -16.85
C ASP A 12 6.62 0.73 -16.59
N GLU A 13 7.78 1.04 -17.16
CA GLU A 13 8.21 2.23 -17.94
C GLU A 13 7.71 3.67 -17.60
N GLY A 14 7.19 3.93 -16.41
CA GLY A 14 6.86 5.27 -15.93
C GLY A 14 7.48 5.57 -14.56
N GLY A 15 8.12 6.73 -14.41
CA GLY A 15 8.63 7.22 -13.12
C GLY A 15 7.55 7.63 -12.12
N ASP A 16 6.29 7.70 -12.57
CA ASP A 16 5.23 8.42 -11.86
C ASP A 16 4.47 7.54 -10.86
N PHE A 17 4.07 8.17 -9.75
CA PHE A 17 3.23 7.57 -8.73
C PHE A 17 1.78 8.01 -8.90
N TYR A 18 0.85 7.10 -8.65
CA TYR A 18 -0.59 7.41 -8.55
C TYR A 18 -0.93 7.84 -7.13
N TYR A 19 -1.41 9.07 -6.97
CA TYR A 19 -1.90 9.55 -5.68
C TYR A 19 -3.33 9.04 -5.43
N LEU A 20 -3.51 8.28 -4.35
CA LEU A 20 -4.79 7.65 -3.99
C LEU A 20 -5.59 8.43 -2.94
N GLY A 21 -5.04 9.52 -2.41
CA GLY A 21 -5.69 10.34 -1.39
C GLY A 21 -5.16 10.11 0.02
N GLN A 22 -5.94 10.59 0.98
CA GLN A 22 -5.67 10.42 2.41
C GLN A 22 -6.14 9.05 2.90
N ALA A 23 -5.41 8.48 3.86
CA ALA A 23 -5.77 7.25 4.55
C ALA A 23 -5.55 7.36 6.06
N SER A 24 -6.17 6.45 6.79
CA SER A 24 -5.94 6.25 8.22
C SER A 24 -5.75 4.76 8.52
N PRO A 25 -4.87 4.39 9.45
CA PRO A 25 -4.73 3.00 9.85
C PRO A 25 -6.00 2.50 10.53
N ASP A 26 -6.39 1.28 10.23
CA ASP A 26 -7.39 0.58 11.03
C ASP A 26 -6.72 0.10 12.32
N GLN A 27 -7.03 0.77 13.44
CA GLN A 27 -6.40 0.49 14.73
C GLN A 27 -6.57 -0.96 15.20
N HIS A 28 -7.62 -1.64 14.76
CA HIS A 28 -7.88 -3.04 15.12
C HIS A 28 -7.04 -4.05 14.33
N SER A 29 -6.44 -3.61 13.21
CA SER A 29 -5.60 -4.45 12.34
C SER A 29 -4.10 -4.40 12.70
N ILE A 30 -3.71 -3.50 13.62
CA ILE A 30 -2.31 -3.28 13.96
C ILE A 30 -1.77 -4.51 14.70
N GLN A 31 -0.74 -5.13 14.13
CA GLN A 31 -0.08 -6.28 14.72
C GLN A 31 1.42 -6.28 14.46
N GLN A 32 2.19 -6.75 15.44
CA GLN A 32 3.60 -7.05 15.25
C GLN A 32 3.75 -8.39 14.52
N SER A 33 4.65 -8.44 13.55
CA SER A 33 4.94 -9.64 12.75
C SER A 33 6.44 -9.75 12.47
N LEU A 34 6.84 -10.84 11.79
CA LEU A 34 8.20 -11.06 11.31
C LEU A 34 8.17 -11.17 9.79
N MET A 35 9.08 -10.47 9.11
CA MET A 35 9.29 -10.58 7.66
C MET A 35 10.75 -10.93 7.36
N LYS A 36 10.97 -11.75 6.33
CA LYS A 36 12.32 -12.07 5.84
C LYS A 36 12.94 -10.85 5.16
N ASP A 37 14.13 -10.45 5.59
CA ASP A 37 14.94 -9.45 4.91
C ASP A 37 15.63 -10.03 3.65
N LYS A 38 16.41 -9.20 2.94
CA LYS A 38 17.18 -9.62 1.75
C LYS A 38 18.20 -10.73 2.06
N SER A 39 18.54 -10.93 3.32
CA SER A 39 19.47 -11.95 3.82
C SER A 39 18.74 -13.14 4.45
N HIS A 40 17.42 -13.28 4.26
CA HIS A 40 16.57 -14.34 4.79
C HIS A 40 16.49 -14.41 6.33
N ARG A 41 16.77 -13.29 7.02
CA ARG A 41 16.64 -13.20 8.48
C ARG A 41 15.28 -12.62 8.85
N ASP A 42 14.73 -13.10 9.96
CA ASP A 42 13.48 -12.57 10.50
C ASP A 42 13.69 -11.18 11.08
N THR A 43 12.98 -10.21 10.51
CA THR A 43 13.00 -8.80 10.94
C THR A 43 11.64 -8.44 11.54
N PRO A 44 11.60 -7.89 12.77
CA PRO A 44 10.37 -7.38 13.36
C PRO A 44 9.78 -6.25 12.52
N VAL A 45 8.50 -6.38 12.18
CA VAL A 45 7.73 -5.39 11.43
C VAL A 45 6.37 -5.16 12.10
N VAL A 46 5.72 -4.06 11.73
CA VAL A 46 4.31 -3.82 12.07
C VAL A 46 3.50 -3.91 10.78
N GLN A 47 2.44 -4.71 10.81
CA GLN A 47 1.45 -4.81 9.74
C GLN A 47 0.16 -4.14 10.21
N MET A 48 -0.48 -3.40 9.31
CA MET A 48 -1.77 -2.76 9.55
C MET A 48 -2.47 -2.51 8.21
N ASP A 49 -3.78 -2.57 8.23
CA ASP A 49 -4.63 -2.19 7.11
C ASP A 49 -4.81 -0.68 7.09
N MET A 50 -4.73 -0.09 5.90
CA MET A 50 -4.96 1.34 5.69
C MET A 50 -6.32 1.54 5.03
N LYS A 51 -7.18 2.35 5.66
CA LYS A 51 -8.48 2.74 5.12
C LYS A 51 -8.35 4.08 4.39
N LEU A 52 -8.57 4.08 3.08
CA LEU A 52 -8.65 5.31 2.29
C LEU A 52 -9.90 6.10 2.68
N LYS A 53 -9.76 7.42 2.83
CA LYS A 53 -10.86 8.33 3.16
C LYS A 53 -11.94 8.36 2.07
N ASN A 54 -11.51 8.27 0.81
CA ASN A 54 -12.38 8.21 -0.35
C ASN A 54 -12.11 6.91 -1.12
N SER A 55 -13.14 6.35 -1.74
CA SER A 55 -12.98 5.21 -2.64
C SER A 55 -12.10 5.59 -3.84
N VAL A 56 -11.26 4.63 -4.27
CA VAL A 56 -10.49 4.78 -5.51
C VAL A 56 -11.43 4.78 -6.70
N GLU A 57 -11.18 5.64 -7.69
CA GLU A 57 -11.94 5.64 -8.93
C GLU A 57 -11.88 4.26 -9.60
N GLN A 58 -13.02 3.73 -10.04
CA GLN A 58 -13.12 2.38 -10.56
C GLN A 58 -12.13 2.08 -11.71
N LYS A 59 -11.89 3.05 -12.59
CA LYS A 59 -10.92 2.91 -13.69
C LYS A 59 -9.50 2.75 -13.17
N LEU A 60 -9.10 3.58 -12.22
CA LEU A 60 -7.78 3.49 -11.58
C LEU A 60 -7.66 2.17 -10.81
N TYR A 61 -8.68 1.80 -10.04
CA TYR A 61 -8.68 0.52 -9.32
C TYR A 61 -8.47 -0.68 -10.25
N ARG A 62 -9.18 -0.75 -11.38
CA ARG A 62 -8.97 -1.81 -12.39
C ARG A 62 -7.55 -1.81 -12.93
N TYR A 63 -7.03 -0.65 -13.33
CA TYR A 63 -5.66 -0.53 -13.82
C TYR A 63 -4.59 -1.02 -12.80
N LEU A 64 -4.81 -0.74 -11.52
CA LEU A 64 -3.90 -1.12 -10.44
C LEU A 64 -3.94 -2.62 -10.11
N VAL A 65 -5.12 -3.25 -10.19
CA VAL A 65 -5.33 -4.64 -9.76
C VAL A 65 -5.22 -5.65 -10.91
N GLU A 66 -5.50 -5.25 -12.14
CA GLU A 66 -5.37 -6.13 -13.31
C GLU A 66 -3.88 -6.36 -13.64
N SER A 67 -3.43 -7.61 -13.54
CA SER A 67 -2.16 -8.08 -14.10
C SER A 67 -2.36 -8.28 -15.61
N PHE A 68 -1.63 -7.55 -16.44
CA PHE A 68 -1.42 -7.95 -17.84
C PHE A 68 -0.38 -9.06 -17.89
#